data_AF-A0A495LLK8-F1
#
_entry.id   AF-A0A495LLK8-F1
#
_cell.length_a   1.000
_cell.length_b   1.000
_cell.length_c   1.000
_cell.angle_alpha   90.00
_cell.angle_beta   90.00
_cell.angle_gamma   90.00
#
_symmetry.space_group_name_H-M   'P 1'
#
loop_
_entity.id
_entity.type
_entity.pdbx_description
1 polymer ?
#
loop_
_entity_poly.entity_id
_entity_poly.type
_entity_poly.pdbx_seq_one_letter_code
_entity_poly.pdbx_strand_id
1 'polypeptide(L)'
;MSNKIIKIALLDMYKGEPNQGMRCIIDVVNRFSPVISFEIFDVRVKCELPDIKEFDIYISTGGPGNPLIGDGNWDVKYYAFIDTLNKWNSENAVKKHVLFICHSFQMACLHFGLATVTRRNDTSFGVMTIHKTKEGVTDPLFEGLADPFYAIDSRDYQVVQPKLSVFAKKGAKIISLEKIRDHVQYERAIMAVRFTDYFVGTQFHPEADPISFVSHLRNKQAKEKIRAMKGKRKFRNMLEDLLDDDKIYRTNETLIPNFLRTAINDLMKTKKMLSN
;
A
#
# COMPACT_ATOMS: atom_id res chain seq x y z
N MET A 1 -32.49 10.36 8.74
CA MET A 1 -31.28 10.84 8.03
C MET A 1 -30.53 9.62 7.56
N SER A 2 -30.50 9.33 6.26
CA SER A 2 -29.76 8.16 5.76
C SER A 2 -28.27 8.41 5.98
N ASN A 3 -27.63 7.64 6.87
CA ASN A 3 -26.18 7.54 6.90
C ASN A 3 -25.76 7.06 5.51
N LYS A 4 -25.26 7.96 4.66
CA LYS A 4 -24.72 7.59 3.35
C LYS A 4 -23.51 6.71 3.62
N ILE A 5 -23.67 5.41 3.38
CA ILE A 5 -22.62 4.41 3.46
C ILE A 5 -21.46 4.88 2.56
N ILE A 6 -20.25 4.95 3.12
CA ILE A 6 -19.05 5.30 2.35
C ILE A 6 -18.66 4.08 1.51
N LYS A 7 -18.46 4.29 0.21
CA LYS A 7 -18.17 3.20 -0.73
C LYS A 7 -16.66 3.10 -1.00
N ILE A 8 -16.10 1.90 -0.84
CA ILE A 8 -14.69 1.59 -1.09
C ILE A 8 -14.55 0.74 -2.34
N ALA A 9 -13.66 1.12 -3.26
CA ALA A 9 -13.25 0.28 -4.37
C ALA A 9 -11.90 -0.39 -4.06
N LEU A 10 -11.87 -1.71 -4.07
CA LEU A 10 -10.66 -2.50 -3.97
C LEU A 10 -10.18 -2.83 -5.39
N LEU A 11 -9.04 -2.28 -5.79
CA LEU A 11 -8.49 -2.45 -7.13
C LEU A 11 -7.50 -3.63 -7.12
N ASP A 12 -7.93 -4.76 -7.67
CA ASP A 12 -7.17 -6.00 -7.71
C ASP A 12 -6.08 -5.96 -8.78
N MET A 13 -4.82 -5.95 -8.32
CA MET A 13 -3.62 -5.93 -9.15
C MET A 13 -2.91 -7.28 -9.23
N TYR A 14 -3.54 -8.37 -8.76
CA TYR A 14 -2.94 -9.71 -8.67
C TYR A 14 -2.91 -10.49 -9.99
N LYS A 15 -3.56 -9.99 -11.05
CA LYS A 15 -3.48 -10.58 -12.40
C LYS A 15 -3.97 -12.04 -12.45
N GLY A 16 -5.02 -12.36 -11.69
CA GLY A 16 -5.59 -13.71 -11.61
C GLY A 16 -4.75 -14.71 -10.79
N GLU A 17 -3.64 -14.28 -10.20
CA GLU A 17 -2.82 -15.13 -9.35
C GLU A 17 -3.43 -15.29 -7.94
N PRO A 18 -3.37 -16.50 -7.34
CA PRO A 18 -3.79 -16.70 -5.97
C PRO A 18 -3.02 -15.80 -5.00
N ASN A 19 -3.74 -15.06 -4.16
CA ASN A 19 -3.16 -14.12 -3.23
C ASN A 19 -3.84 -14.19 -1.85
N GLN A 20 -3.08 -13.87 -0.81
CA GLN A 20 -3.61 -13.73 0.55
C GLN A 20 -3.83 -12.25 0.92
N GLY A 21 -3.22 -11.32 0.18
CA GLY A 21 -3.30 -9.90 0.50
C GLY A 21 -4.71 -9.34 0.33
N MET A 22 -5.46 -9.74 -0.71
CA MET A 22 -6.86 -9.30 -0.89
C MET A 22 -7.73 -9.71 0.30
N ARG A 23 -7.61 -10.96 0.76
CA ARG A 23 -8.31 -11.43 1.96
C ARG A 23 -7.98 -10.55 3.16
N CYS A 24 -6.69 -10.27 3.41
CA CYS A 24 -6.29 -9.47 4.57
C CYS A 24 -6.81 -8.03 4.48
N ILE A 25 -6.81 -7.42 3.29
CA ILE A 25 -7.39 -6.09 3.06
C ILE A 25 -8.90 -6.11 3.38
N ILE A 26 -9.62 -7.11 2.88
CA ILE A 26 -11.05 -7.30 3.16
C ILE A 26 -11.29 -7.47 4.67
N ASP A 27 -10.46 -8.24 5.36
CA ASP A 27 -10.56 -8.42 6.82
C ASP A 27 -10.37 -7.09 7.57
N VAL A 28 -9.46 -6.22 7.13
CA VAL A 28 -9.30 -4.87 7.72
C VAL A 28 -10.49 -3.97 7.39
N VAL A 29 -10.93 -3.95 6.13
CA VAL A 29 -12.08 -3.16 5.67
C VAL A 29 -13.34 -3.55 6.44
N ASN A 30 -13.59 -4.84 6.65
CA ASN A 30 -14.77 -5.34 7.36
C ASN A 30 -14.85 -4.90 8.84
N ARG A 31 -13.75 -4.44 9.44
CA ARG A 31 -13.77 -3.84 10.79
C ARG A 31 -14.59 -2.54 10.83
N PHE A 32 -14.89 -1.95 9.68
CA PHE A 32 -15.63 -0.69 9.52
C PHE A 32 -17.02 -0.88 8.89
N SER A 33 -17.48 -2.12 8.66
CA SER A 33 -18.73 -2.44 7.94
C SER A 33 -20.00 -1.70 8.38
N PRO A 34 -20.18 -1.23 9.64
CA PRO A 34 -21.36 -0.42 9.98
C PRO A 34 -21.46 0.91 9.21
N VAL A 35 -20.34 1.43 8.66
CA VAL A 35 -20.29 2.73 7.99
C VAL A 35 -19.75 2.68 6.55
N ILE A 36 -19.28 1.52 6.10
CA ILE A 36 -18.74 1.34 4.75
C ILE A 36 -19.32 0.13 4.03
N SER A 37 -19.25 0.15 2.71
CA SER A 37 -19.41 -1.01 1.83
C SER A 37 -18.24 -1.04 0.85
N PHE A 38 -17.89 -2.20 0.31
CA PHE A 38 -16.84 -2.30 -0.70
C PHE A 38 -17.24 -3.16 -1.89
N GLU A 39 -16.56 -2.91 -3.01
CA GLU A 39 -16.62 -3.72 -4.23
C GLU A 39 -15.20 -3.94 -4.76
N ILE A 40 -14.97 -5.08 -5.42
CA ILE A 40 -13.66 -5.48 -5.94
C ILE A 40 -13.69 -5.36 -7.46
N PHE A 41 -12.66 -4.73 -8.03
CA PHE A 41 -12.51 -4.52 -9.47
C PHE A 41 -11.23 -5.21 -9.95
N ASP A 42 -11.38 -6.15 -10.89
CA ASP A 42 -10.24 -6.85 -11.50
C ASP A 42 -9.59 -5.97 -12.58
N VAL A 43 -8.56 -5.24 -12.19
CA VAL A 43 -7.91 -4.26 -13.05
C VAL A 43 -7.09 -4.95 -14.14
N ARG A 44 -6.38 -6.04 -13.82
CA ARG A 44 -5.33 -6.57 -14.71
C ARG A 44 -5.80 -7.66 -15.65
N VAL A 45 -6.82 -8.44 -15.30
CA VAL A 45 -7.36 -9.49 -16.18
C VAL A 45 -8.56 -8.97 -16.94
N LYS A 46 -9.50 -8.33 -16.22
CA LYS A 46 -10.77 -7.88 -16.83
C LYS A 46 -10.75 -6.43 -17.26
N CYS A 47 -9.73 -5.66 -16.90
CA CYS A 47 -9.67 -4.23 -17.19
C CYS A 47 -10.85 -3.46 -16.56
N GLU A 48 -11.33 -3.94 -15.41
CA GLU A 48 -12.44 -3.35 -14.68
C GLU A 48 -11.96 -2.22 -13.79
N LEU A 49 -12.60 -1.06 -13.89
CA LEU A 49 -12.34 0.11 -13.07
C LEU A 49 -13.68 0.69 -12.60
N PRO A 50 -13.79 1.16 -11.35
CA PRO A 50 -15.01 1.74 -10.81
C PRO A 50 -15.37 3.07 -11.49
N ASP A 51 -16.66 3.40 -11.55
CA ASP A 51 -17.08 4.78 -11.78
C ASP A 51 -16.68 5.63 -10.56
N ILE A 52 -15.87 6.66 -10.78
CA ILE A 52 -15.38 7.52 -9.70
C ILE A 52 -16.49 8.27 -8.97
N LYS A 53 -17.69 8.40 -9.54
CA LYS A 53 -18.85 9.04 -8.90
C LYS A 53 -19.50 8.13 -7.86
N GLU A 54 -19.36 6.81 -8.01
CA GLU A 54 -19.96 5.80 -7.13
C GLU A 54 -19.14 5.58 -5.85
N PHE A 55 -17.82 5.78 -5.89
CA PHE A 55 -16.91 5.39 -4.80
C PHE A 55 -16.20 6.59 -4.17
N ASP A 56 -15.85 6.49 -2.89
CA ASP A 56 -15.19 7.56 -2.13
C ASP A 56 -13.72 7.22 -1.80
N ILE A 57 -13.44 5.95 -1.50
CA ILE A 57 -12.13 5.46 -1.06
C ILE A 57 -11.65 4.37 -2.02
N TYR A 58 -10.35 4.33 -2.32
CA TYR A 58 -9.73 3.36 -3.21
C TYR A 58 -8.52 2.72 -2.51
N ILE A 59 -8.44 1.40 -2.54
CA ILE A 59 -7.24 0.67 -2.11
C ILE A 59 -6.76 -0.13 -3.31
N SER A 60 -5.61 0.24 -3.86
CA SER A 60 -4.97 -0.49 -4.95
C SER A 60 -3.93 -1.45 -4.40
N THR A 61 -4.11 -2.73 -4.66
CA THR A 61 -3.32 -3.78 -4.01
C THR A 61 -1.89 -3.86 -4.56
N GLY A 62 -1.08 -4.68 -3.88
CA GLY A 62 0.11 -5.25 -4.50
C GLY A 62 -0.25 -6.19 -5.65
N GLY A 63 0.76 -6.71 -6.31
CA GLY A 63 0.59 -7.57 -7.46
C GLY A 63 1.91 -8.15 -7.94
N PRO A 64 1.88 -9.27 -8.68
CA PRO A 64 3.09 -9.89 -9.22
C PRO A 64 3.61 -9.15 -10.45
N GLY A 65 4.88 -9.38 -10.76
CA GLY A 65 5.51 -8.94 -12.00
C GLY A 65 6.16 -7.56 -11.96
N ASN A 66 6.55 -7.08 -13.13
CA ASN A 66 7.30 -5.85 -13.30
C ASN A 66 6.34 -4.64 -13.37
N PRO A 67 6.42 -3.66 -12.46
CA PRO A 67 5.58 -2.45 -12.49
C PRO A 67 5.88 -1.52 -13.69
N LEU A 68 6.97 -1.76 -14.43
CA LEU A 68 7.33 -1.04 -15.64
C LEU A 68 6.66 -1.61 -16.91
N ILE A 69 5.99 -2.77 -16.81
CA ILE A 69 5.43 -3.47 -17.97
C ILE A 69 3.91 -3.58 -17.81
N GLY A 70 3.20 -2.89 -18.69
CA GLY A 70 1.78 -3.05 -18.94
C GLY A 70 1.50 -3.76 -20.26
N ASP A 71 0.23 -3.95 -20.59
CA ASP A 71 -0.20 -4.50 -21.88
C ASP A 71 -0.66 -3.43 -22.88
N GLY A 72 -0.59 -2.15 -22.49
CA GLY A 72 -1.04 -1.00 -23.27
C GLY A 72 -2.55 -0.73 -23.16
N ASN A 73 -3.29 -1.56 -22.42
CA ASN A 73 -4.73 -1.44 -22.25
C ASN A 73 -5.09 -1.17 -20.79
N TRP A 74 -4.87 -2.14 -19.89
CA TRP A 74 -5.27 -1.96 -18.49
C TRP A 74 -4.43 -0.92 -17.78
N ASP A 75 -3.13 -0.86 -18.06
CA ASP A 75 -2.20 0.07 -17.43
C ASP A 75 -2.47 1.50 -17.88
N VAL A 76 -2.72 1.72 -19.16
CA VAL A 76 -3.09 3.04 -19.70
C VAL A 76 -4.39 3.53 -19.07
N LYS A 77 -5.41 2.66 -18.98
CA LYS A 77 -6.68 2.99 -18.33
C LYS A 77 -6.52 3.22 -16.83
N TYR A 78 -5.68 2.44 -16.16
CA TYR A 78 -5.39 2.59 -14.73
C TYR A 78 -4.70 3.93 -14.43
N TYR A 79 -3.73 4.34 -15.25
CA TYR A 79 -3.09 5.65 -15.12
C TYR A 79 -4.07 6.80 -15.40
N ALA A 80 -4.87 6.70 -16.46
CA ALA A 80 -5.91 7.69 -16.75
C ALA A 80 -6.95 7.80 -15.62
N PHE A 81 -7.28 6.67 -14.99
CA PHE A 81 -8.14 6.61 -13.81
C PHE A 81 -7.53 7.32 -12.60
N ILE A 82 -6.24 7.08 -12.29
CA ILE A 82 -5.52 7.80 -11.24
C ILE A 82 -5.53 9.32 -11.51
N ASP A 83 -5.29 9.74 -12.76
CA ASP A 83 -5.33 11.15 -13.14
C ASP A 83 -6.72 11.76 -12.95
N THR A 84 -7.76 11.00 -13.25
CA THR A 84 -9.15 11.43 -13.05
C THR A 84 -9.47 11.61 -11.56
N LEU A 85 -9.02 10.70 -10.70
CA LEU A 85 -9.16 10.86 -9.24
C LEU A 85 -8.39 12.08 -8.71
N ASN A 86 -7.16 12.28 -9.21
CA ASN A 86 -6.34 13.42 -8.80
C ASN A 86 -6.97 14.75 -9.25
N LYS A 87 -7.49 14.80 -10.47
CA LYS A 87 -8.24 15.96 -11.00
C LYS A 87 -9.51 16.22 -10.20
N TRP A 88 -10.28 15.18 -9.87
CA TRP A 88 -11.46 15.31 -9.00
C TRP A 88 -11.10 16.01 -7.70
N ASN A 89 -9.98 15.64 -7.08
CA ASN A 89 -9.51 16.24 -5.83
C ASN A 89 -9.11 17.71 -5.95
N SER A 90 -8.76 18.21 -7.13
CA SER A 90 -8.56 19.66 -7.34
C SER A 90 -9.85 20.44 -7.54
N GLU A 91 -10.91 19.78 -8.03
CA GLU A 91 -12.13 20.47 -8.51
C GLU A 91 -13.32 20.34 -7.56
N ASN A 92 -13.32 19.34 -6.67
CA ASN A 92 -14.49 19.00 -5.85
C ASN A 92 -14.20 19.14 -4.37
N ALA A 93 -15.20 19.52 -3.58
CA ALA A 93 -15.07 19.61 -2.12
C ALA A 93 -14.95 18.23 -1.46
N VAL A 94 -15.76 17.25 -1.89
CA VAL A 94 -15.67 15.86 -1.41
C VAL A 94 -14.52 15.17 -2.12
N LYS A 95 -13.49 14.78 -1.37
CA LYS A 95 -12.25 14.24 -1.91
C LYS A 95 -12.29 12.72 -2.02
N LYS A 96 -11.54 12.19 -2.98
CA LYS A 96 -11.27 10.77 -3.19
C LYS A 96 -9.98 10.39 -2.49
N HIS A 97 -10.03 9.38 -1.64
CA HIS A 97 -8.87 8.91 -0.86
C HIS A 97 -8.28 7.66 -1.49
N VAL A 98 -6.97 7.59 -1.68
CA VAL A 98 -6.32 6.46 -2.37
C VAL A 98 -5.13 5.95 -1.59
N LEU A 99 -5.11 4.64 -1.33
CA LEU A 99 -3.97 3.91 -0.79
C LEU A 99 -3.37 2.99 -1.87
N PHE A 100 -2.08 3.15 -2.15
CA PHE A 100 -1.32 2.28 -3.05
C PHE A 100 -0.40 1.34 -2.25
N ILE A 101 -0.37 0.06 -2.60
CA ILE A 101 0.38 -0.98 -1.88
C ILE A 101 1.32 -1.70 -2.86
N CYS A 102 2.60 -1.83 -2.49
CA CYS A 102 3.64 -2.56 -3.19
C CYS A 102 3.71 -2.26 -4.71
N HIS A 103 3.11 -3.11 -5.55
CA HIS A 103 3.11 -2.96 -7.02
C HIS A 103 2.41 -1.68 -7.47
N SER A 104 1.21 -1.39 -6.97
CA SER A 104 0.48 -0.17 -7.35
C SER A 104 1.18 1.09 -6.84
N PHE A 105 1.90 1.00 -5.71
CA PHE A 105 2.75 2.09 -5.21
C PHE A 105 3.92 2.38 -6.15
N GLN A 106 4.57 1.33 -6.66
CA GLN A 106 5.65 1.48 -7.65
C GLN A 106 5.13 2.13 -8.93
N MET A 107 3.97 1.68 -9.42
CA MET A 107 3.30 2.29 -10.57
C MET A 107 2.95 3.76 -10.32
N ALA A 108 2.41 4.11 -9.15
CA ALA A 108 2.10 5.50 -8.80
C ALA A 108 3.36 6.39 -8.75
N CYS A 109 4.47 5.88 -8.18
CA CYS A 109 5.75 6.61 -8.16
C CYS A 109 6.28 6.90 -9.58
N LEU A 110 6.13 5.93 -10.50
CA LEU A 110 6.49 6.08 -11.91
C LEU A 110 5.59 7.11 -12.60
N HIS A 111 4.27 6.96 -12.46
CA HIS A 111 3.27 7.82 -13.08
C HIS A 111 3.43 9.28 -12.68
N PHE A 112 3.60 9.55 -11.39
CA PHE A 112 3.84 10.91 -10.90
C PHE A 112 5.28 11.41 -11.15
N GLY A 113 6.15 10.59 -11.72
CA GLY A 113 7.53 10.95 -12.05
C GLY A 113 8.38 11.28 -10.82
N LEU A 114 8.06 10.71 -9.66
CA LEU A 114 8.67 11.07 -8.37
C LEU A 114 10.05 10.43 -8.18
N ALA A 115 10.24 9.22 -8.70
CA ALA A 115 11.42 8.41 -8.41
C ALA A 115 11.66 7.39 -9.53
N THR A 116 12.79 6.69 -9.47
CA THR A 116 13.14 5.61 -10.39
C THR A 116 12.69 4.27 -9.80
N VAL A 117 12.09 3.41 -10.61
CA VAL A 117 11.84 2.01 -10.22
C VAL A 117 12.87 1.10 -10.88
N THR A 118 13.60 0.35 -10.07
CA THR A 118 14.66 -0.56 -10.54
C THR A 118 14.43 -1.97 -10.03
N ARG A 119 14.95 -2.95 -10.76
CA ARG A 119 14.99 -4.35 -10.29
C ARG A 119 16.05 -4.48 -9.21
N ARG A 120 15.74 -5.22 -8.16
CA ARG A 120 16.69 -5.56 -7.10
C ARG A 120 17.64 -6.66 -7.56
N ASN A 121 18.85 -6.66 -6.99
CA ASN A 121 19.78 -7.79 -7.17
C ASN A 121 19.20 -9.09 -6.60
N ASP A 122 18.60 -8.99 -5.42
CA ASP A 122 17.92 -10.10 -4.74
C ASP A 122 16.51 -9.70 -4.29
N THR A 123 15.58 -10.65 -4.39
CA THR A 123 14.21 -10.54 -3.88
C THR A 123 14.22 -10.14 -2.40
N SER A 124 13.59 -9.00 -2.07
CA SER A 124 13.28 -8.69 -0.68
C SER A 124 12.11 -9.58 -0.25
N PHE A 125 12.28 -10.28 0.86
CA PHE A 125 11.23 -11.16 1.39
C PHE A 125 11.44 -11.35 2.90
N GLY A 126 10.39 -11.13 3.70
CA GLY A 126 10.36 -11.35 5.14
C GLY A 126 9.97 -10.12 5.95
N VAL A 127 10.11 -10.21 7.27
CA VAL A 127 9.89 -9.09 8.19
C VAL A 127 11.07 -8.13 8.10
N MET A 128 10.80 -6.86 7.78
CA MET A 128 11.82 -5.82 7.61
C MET A 128 11.51 -4.62 8.51
N THR A 129 12.56 -3.96 8.97
CA THR A 129 12.45 -2.66 9.67
C THR A 129 12.30 -1.53 8.67
N ILE A 130 11.39 -0.62 8.98
CA ILE A 130 11.05 0.55 8.19
C ILE A 130 11.21 1.77 9.09
N HIS A 131 11.91 2.78 8.57
CA HIS A 131 12.24 3.99 9.33
C HIS A 131 11.40 5.16 8.87
N LYS A 132 10.85 5.92 9.82
CA LYS A 132 10.13 7.15 9.53
C LYS A 132 11.12 8.22 9.07
N THR A 133 10.70 9.05 8.12
CA THR A 133 11.40 10.32 7.85
C THR A 133 10.89 11.41 8.80
N LYS A 134 11.49 12.61 8.75
CA LYS A 134 10.98 13.77 9.48
C LYS A 134 9.50 14.03 9.18
N GLU A 135 9.10 13.92 7.92
CA GLU A 135 7.72 14.07 7.48
C GLU A 135 6.84 12.91 7.96
N GLY A 136 7.38 11.69 8.00
CA GLY A 136 6.67 10.50 8.46
C GLY A 136 6.41 10.43 9.96
N VAL A 137 7.22 11.09 10.79
CA VAL A 137 7.00 11.14 12.25
C VAL A 137 5.65 11.77 12.59
N THR A 138 5.25 12.78 11.82
CA THR A 138 3.98 13.52 12.02
C THR A 138 2.85 13.05 11.08
N ASP A 139 3.11 12.07 10.22
CA ASP A 139 2.13 11.62 9.23
C ASP A 139 1.08 10.70 9.90
N PRO A 140 -0.23 10.98 9.75
CA PRO A 140 -1.29 10.23 10.45
C PRO A 140 -1.35 8.75 10.05
N LEU A 141 -0.77 8.37 8.90
CA LEU A 141 -0.68 6.97 8.49
C LEU A 141 0.12 6.13 9.50
N PHE A 142 1.11 6.72 10.17
CA PHE A 142 2.03 6.03 11.07
C PHE A 142 1.81 6.35 12.55
N GLU A 143 0.72 7.03 12.89
CA GLU A 143 0.34 7.31 14.27
C GLU A 143 0.14 6.00 15.05
N GLY A 144 0.87 5.80 16.15
CA GLY A 144 0.86 4.57 16.95
C GLY A 144 1.93 3.54 16.59
N LEU A 145 2.70 3.74 15.51
CA LEU A 145 3.86 2.92 15.15
C LEU A 145 5.16 3.46 15.78
N ALA A 146 6.07 2.56 16.15
CA ALA A 146 7.43 2.91 16.58
C ALA A 146 8.30 3.40 15.40
N ASP A 147 9.50 3.88 15.70
CA ASP A 147 10.54 4.13 14.69
C ASP A 147 11.87 3.47 15.13
N PRO A 148 12.35 2.44 14.42
CA PRO A 148 11.69 1.78 13.29
C PRO A 148 10.43 1.00 13.71
N PHE A 149 9.55 0.75 12.74
CA PHE A 149 8.48 -0.26 12.84
C PHE A 149 8.75 -1.43 11.89
N TYR A 150 7.92 -2.46 11.93
CA TYR A 150 8.13 -3.71 11.20
C TYR A 150 6.99 -4.00 10.24
N ALA A 151 7.30 -4.38 9.01
CA ALA A 151 6.30 -4.84 8.07
C ALA A 151 6.83 -5.99 7.19
N ILE A 152 5.91 -6.68 6.53
CA ILE A 152 6.27 -7.67 5.52
C ILE A 152 6.72 -6.94 4.26
N ASP A 153 7.91 -7.29 3.80
CA ASP A 153 8.43 -6.88 2.50
C ASP A 153 8.49 -8.12 1.60
N SER A 154 8.00 -8.02 0.37
CA SER A 154 7.98 -9.12 -0.61
C SER A 154 7.99 -8.56 -2.04
N ARG A 155 9.19 -8.24 -2.57
CA ARG A 155 9.33 -7.52 -3.84
C ARG A 155 10.63 -7.82 -4.58
N ASP A 156 10.54 -7.81 -5.90
CA ASP A 156 11.68 -7.85 -6.83
C ASP A 156 12.08 -6.47 -7.36
N TYR A 157 11.21 -5.47 -7.18
CA TYR A 157 11.42 -4.10 -7.63
C TYR A 157 11.47 -3.15 -6.43
N GLN A 158 12.13 -2.02 -6.62
CA GLN A 158 12.31 -1.00 -5.59
C GLN A 158 12.18 0.40 -6.16
N VAL A 159 11.68 1.31 -5.33
CA VAL A 159 11.60 2.73 -5.68
C VAL A 159 12.81 3.40 -5.03
N VAL A 160 13.68 3.99 -5.83
CA VAL A 160 14.94 4.62 -5.43
C VAL A 160 15.13 5.94 -6.18
N GLN A 161 16.21 6.67 -5.89
CA GLN A 161 16.57 7.91 -6.60
C GLN A 161 15.43 8.94 -6.66
N PRO A 162 15.02 9.49 -5.49
CA PRO A 162 13.95 10.48 -5.46
C PRO A 162 14.35 11.73 -6.25
N LYS A 163 13.47 12.19 -7.14
CA LYS A 163 13.59 13.47 -7.83
C LYS A 163 13.06 14.57 -6.91
N LEU A 164 13.88 15.01 -5.96
CA LEU A 164 13.47 15.92 -4.88
C LEU A 164 12.82 17.23 -5.37
N SER A 165 13.25 17.75 -6.53
CA SER A 165 12.61 18.91 -7.17
C SER A 165 11.15 18.64 -7.60
N VAL A 166 10.86 17.42 -8.05
CA VAL A 166 9.50 17.00 -8.43
C VAL A 166 8.64 16.79 -7.18
N PHE A 167 9.20 16.19 -6.11
CA PHE A 167 8.53 16.09 -4.81
C PHE A 167 8.10 17.47 -4.30
N ALA A 168 9.04 18.42 -4.27
CA ALA A 168 8.77 19.80 -3.84
C ALA A 168 7.69 20.48 -4.71
N LYS A 169 7.80 20.38 -6.04
CA LYS A 169 6.83 20.96 -6.99
C LYS A 169 5.42 20.39 -6.81
N LYS A 170 5.29 19.11 -6.47
CA LYS A 170 4.00 18.42 -6.31
C LYS A 170 3.47 18.45 -4.87
N GLY A 171 4.25 18.96 -3.91
CA GLY A 171 3.92 18.88 -2.48
C GLY A 171 3.96 17.47 -1.91
N ALA A 172 4.55 16.51 -2.63
CA ALA A 172 4.68 15.13 -2.17
C ALA A 172 5.77 15.00 -1.10
N LYS A 173 5.62 14.05 -0.19
CA LYS A 173 6.56 13.82 0.92
C LYS A 173 6.97 12.36 0.97
N ILE A 174 8.28 12.11 1.10
CA ILE A 174 8.79 10.79 1.47
C ILE A 174 8.53 10.64 2.96
N ILE A 175 7.74 9.65 3.36
CA ILE A 175 7.33 9.48 4.77
C ILE A 175 8.04 8.27 5.42
N SER A 176 8.59 7.33 4.65
CA SER A 176 9.46 6.30 5.21
C SER A 176 10.52 5.79 4.23
N LEU A 177 11.60 5.24 4.79
CA LEU A 177 12.76 4.72 4.08
C LEU A 177 13.17 3.33 4.61
N GLU A 178 13.78 2.52 3.76
CA GLU A 178 14.34 1.22 4.13
C GLU A 178 15.50 1.42 5.13
N LYS A 179 15.80 0.44 5.98
CA LYS A 179 16.96 0.52 6.88
C LYS A 179 18.28 0.88 6.17
N ILE A 180 19.15 1.58 6.88
CA ILE A 180 20.52 1.83 6.43
C ILE A 180 21.30 0.50 6.45
N ARG A 181 22.11 0.26 5.42
CA ARG A 181 22.98 -0.92 5.33
C ARG A 181 24.43 -0.46 5.18
N ASP A 182 25.11 -0.21 6.30
CA ASP A 182 26.48 0.35 6.27
C ASP A 182 27.52 -0.59 5.63
N HIS A 183 27.21 -1.89 5.55
CA HIS A 183 28.10 -2.94 5.02
C HIS A 183 27.96 -3.17 3.51
N VAL A 184 26.99 -2.55 2.82
CA VAL A 184 26.85 -2.66 1.35
C VAL A 184 26.35 -1.33 0.78
N GLN A 185 27.02 -0.81 -0.25
CA GLN A 185 26.64 0.44 -0.92
C GLN A 185 25.42 0.24 -1.85
N TYR A 186 24.26 -0.09 -1.28
CA TYR A 186 22.99 -0.09 -1.99
C TYR A 186 22.18 1.15 -1.63
N GLU A 187 21.55 1.74 -2.63
CA GLU A 187 20.63 2.87 -2.43
C GLU A 187 19.47 2.44 -1.52
N ARG A 188 19.10 3.32 -0.58
CA ARG A 188 17.94 3.08 0.30
C ARG A 188 16.65 3.22 -0.50
N ALA A 189 15.82 2.18 -0.45
CA ALA A 189 14.51 2.25 -1.06
C ALA A 189 13.57 3.20 -0.31
N ILE A 190 12.73 3.89 -1.07
CA ILE A 190 11.60 4.66 -0.56
C ILE A 190 10.50 3.67 -0.17
N MET A 191 10.16 3.65 1.11
CA MET A 191 9.21 2.67 1.65
C MET A 191 7.78 3.20 1.71
N ALA A 192 7.58 4.51 1.75
CA ALA A 192 6.25 5.11 1.61
C ALA A 192 6.32 6.59 1.18
N VAL A 193 5.29 7.02 0.46
CA VAL A 193 5.12 8.40 -0.03
C VAL A 193 3.70 8.87 0.24
N ARG A 194 3.59 10.08 0.79
CA ARG A 194 2.37 10.91 0.78
C ARG A 194 2.40 11.72 -0.52
N PHE A 195 1.64 11.29 -1.52
CA PHE A 195 1.64 11.93 -2.85
C PHE A 195 0.89 13.26 -2.83
N THR A 196 -0.25 13.27 -2.12
CA THR A 196 -1.07 14.43 -1.78
C THR A 196 -1.66 14.19 -0.38
N ASP A 197 -2.45 15.10 0.16
CA ASP A 197 -3.16 14.86 1.43
C ASP A 197 -4.08 13.62 1.38
N TYR A 198 -4.58 13.29 0.18
CA TYR A 198 -5.57 12.23 -0.04
C TYR A 198 -4.98 10.96 -0.66
N PHE A 199 -3.79 11.06 -1.27
CA PHE A 199 -3.12 9.94 -1.94
C PHE A 199 -1.87 9.55 -1.17
N VAL A 200 -1.78 8.29 -0.77
CA VAL A 200 -0.64 7.76 -0.03
C VAL A 200 -0.33 6.35 -0.48
N GLY A 201 0.91 5.90 -0.32
CA GLY A 201 1.23 4.52 -0.61
C GLY A 201 2.49 4.02 0.04
N THR A 202 2.61 2.70 0.04
CA THR A 202 3.66 1.94 0.73
C THR A 202 4.26 0.90 -0.21
N GLN A 203 5.58 0.71 -0.14
CA GLN A 203 6.29 -0.33 -0.90
C GLN A 203 6.15 -1.71 -0.25
N PHE A 204 5.88 -1.74 1.05
CA PHE A 204 5.71 -2.94 1.85
C PHE A 204 4.24 -3.37 1.89
N HIS A 205 3.96 -4.46 2.60
CA HIS A 205 2.63 -5.06 2.74
C HIS A 205 2.06 -4.84 4.15
N PRO A 206 1.46 -3.67 4.43
CA PRO A 206 0.82 -3.40 5.71
C PRO A 206 -0.43 -4.24 5.95
N GLU A 207 -1.02 -4.80 4.91
CA GLU A 207 -2.15 -5.72 4.99
C GLU A 207 -1.77 -7.08 5.57
N ALA A 208 -0.49 -7.44 5.60
CA ALA A 208 -0.10 -8.79 5.99
C ALA A 208 -0.52 -9.10 7.44
N ASP A 209 -1.32 -10.15 7.60
CA ASP A 209 -1.72 -10.70 8.88
C ASP A 209 -0.76 -11.85 9.29
N PRO A 210 -0.14 -11.79 10.49
CA PRO A 210 0.71 -12.85 11.00
C PRO A 210 0.10 -14.25 10.95
N ILE A 211 -1.18 -14.38 11.32
CA ILE A 211 -1.84 -15.68 11.45
C ILE A 211 -1.99 -16.33 10.08
N SER A 212 -2.48 -15.56 9.11
CA SER A 212 -2.62 -15.98 7.72
C SER A 212 -1.26 -16.31 7.09
N PHE A 213 -0.23 -15.53 7.41
CA PHE A 213 1.13 -15.80 6.93
C PHE A 213 1.69 -17.11 7.49
N VAL A 214 1.55 -17.35 8.80
CA VAL A 214 1.96 -18.62 9.43
C VAL A 214 1.18 -19.80 8.86
N SER A 215 -0.13 -19.64 8.59
CA SER A 215 -0.95 -20.66 7.94
C SER A 215 -0.42 -21.01 6.54
N HIS A 216 -0.07 -20.00 5.73
CA HIS A 216 0.55 -20.22 4.42
C HIS A 216 1.87 -21.00 4.51
N LEU A 217 2.69 -20.75 5.54
CA LEU A 217 3.95 -21.47 5.79
C LEU A 217 3.76 -22.93 6.24
N ARG A 218 2.52 -23.37 6.56
CA ARG A 218 2.24 -24.79 6.78
C ARG A 218 2.27 -25.59 5.47
N ASN A 219 2.07 -24.93 4.33
CA ASN A 219 2.23 -25.58 3.03
C ASN A 219 3.71 -25.93 2.80
N LYS A 220 3.99 -27.21 2.55
CA LYS A 220 5.35 -27.74 2.37
C LYS A 220 6.10 -27.06 1.20
N GLN A 221 5.43 -26.79 0.09
CA GLN A 221 6.05 -26.11 -1.06
C GLN A 221 6.41 -24.66 -0.74
N ALA A 222 5.49 -23.91 -0.11
CA ALA A 222 5.75 -22.53 0.30
C ALA A 222 6.92 -22.44 1.31
N LYS A 223 6.91 -23.35 2.30
CA LYS A 223 7.96 -23.44 3.31
C LYS A 223 9.33 -23.74 2.72
N GLU A 224 9.44 -24.73 1.84
CA GLU A 224 10.71 -25.10 1.22
C GLU A 224 11.21 -24.03 0.26
N LYS A 225 10.32 -23.35 -0.48
CA LYS A 225 10.68 -22.20 -1.33
C LYS A 225 11.34 -21.09 -0.52
N ILE A 226 10.74 -20.71 0.61
CA ILE A 226 11.27 -19.62 1.45
C ILE A 226 12.57 -20.05 2.14
N ARG A 227 12.65 -21.30 2.61
CA ARG A 227 13.89 -21.86 3.18
C ARG A 227 15.04 -21.86 2.18
N ALA A 228 14.77 -22.21 0.92
CA ALA A 228 15.75 -22.16 -0.16
C ALA A 228 16.19 -20.71 -0.44
N MET A 229 15.26 -19.76 -0.46
CA MET A 229 15.56 -18.34 -0.70
C MET A 229 16.35 -17.66 0.41
N LYS A 230 16.06 -17.94 1.69
CA LYS A 230 16.59 -17.16 2.83
C LYS A 230 17.62 -17.90 3.67
N GLY A 231 17.68 -19.21 3.55
CA GLY A 231 18.44 -20.08 4.44
C GLY A 231 17.75 -20.31 5.79
N LYS A 232 18.11 -21.42 6.45
CA LYS A 232 17.42 -21.92 7.66
C LYS A 232 17.37 -20.91 8.81
N ARG A 233 18.46 -20.17 9.07
CA ARG A 233 18.53 -19.20 10.16
C ARG A 233 17.58 -18.02 9.96
N LYS A 234 17.64 -17.37 8.80
CA LYS A 234 16.76 -16.21 8.49
C LYS A 234 15.29 -16.62 8.47
N PHE A 235 14.98 -17.83 8.01
CA PHE A 235 13.63 -18.37 8.07
C PHE A 235 13.11 -18.51 9.51
N ARG A 236 13.95 -18.98 10.45
CA ARG A 236 13.57 -19.08 11.87
C ARG A 236 13.30 -17.71 12.48
N ASN A 237 14.22 -16.76 12.29
CA ASN A 237 14.05 -15.40 12.81
C ASN A 237 12.77 -14.74 12.27
N MET A 238 12.46 -14.94 10.98
CA MET A 238 11.23 -14.45 10.39
C MET A 238 9.97 -15.02 11.07
N LEU A 239 9.99 -16.29 11.48
CA LEU A 239 8.87 -16.89 12.22
C LEU A 239 8.72 -16.29 13.62
N GLU A 240 9.83 -16.05 14.31
CA GLU A 240 9.83 -15.38 15.62
C GLU A 240 9.29 -13.95 15.48
N ASP A 241 9.74 -13.21 14.47
CA ASP A 241 9.28 -11.83 14.21
C ASP A 241 7.80 -11.75 13.77
N LEU A 242 7.27 -12.79 13.15
CA LEU A 242 5.85 -12.87 12.79
C LEU A 242 4.96 -13.02 14.02
N LEU A 243 5.39 -13.76 15.03
CA LEU A 243 4.62 -14.05 16.25
C LEU A 243 4.74 -12.95 17.31
N ASP A 244 5.48 -11.89 17.02
CA ASP A 244 5.69 -10.75 17.90
C ASP A 244 4.61 -9.70 17.62
N ASP A 245 3.72 -9.49 18.61
CA ASP A 245 2.57 -8.60 18.50
C ASP A 245 2.96 -7.13 18.24
N ASP A 246 4.16 -6.72 18.68
CA ASP A 246 4.67 -5.36 18.48
C ASP A 246 5.25 -5.13 17.06
N LYS A 247 5.31 -6.17 16.22
CA LYS A 247 5.88 -6.10 14.87
C LYS A 247 4.81 -6.04 13.78
N ILE A 248 4.55 -7.18 13.14
CA ILE A 248 3.68 -7.24 11.95
C ILE A 248 2.23 -6.97 12.34
N TYR A 249 1.79 -7.54 13.46
CA TYR A 249 0.45 -7.31 13.99
C TYR A 249 0.20 -5.82 14.26
N ARG A 250 1.14 -5.14 14.95
CA ARG A 250 1.08 -3.69 15.19
C ARG A 250 0.90 -2.88 13.92
N THR A 251 1.61 -3.23 12.84
CA THR A 251 1.48 -2.54 11.56
C THR A 251 0.13 -2.82 10.89
N ASN A 252 -0.36 -4.06 10.93
CA ASN A 252 -1.68 -4.45 10.42
C ASN A 252 -2.82 -3.68 11.12
N GLU A 253 -2.77 -3.58 12.45
CA GLU A 253 -3.78 -2.89 13.26
C GLU A 253 -3.75 -1.36 13.16
N THR A 254 -2.68 -0.81 12.57
CA THR A 254 -2.46 0.64 12.57
C THR A 254 -2.60 1.24 11.18
N LEU A 255 -1.87 0.75 10.18
CA LEU A 255 -1.64 1.53 8.96
C LEU A 255 -2.90 1.67 8.09
N ILE A 256 -3.47 0.56 7.60
CA ILE A 256 -4.71 0.60 6.80
C ILE A 256 -5.87 1.14 7.65
N PRO A 257 -6.04 0.74 8.93
CA PRO A 257 -7.05 1.33 9.81
C PRO A 257 -6.94 2.85 9.96
N ASN A 258 -5.74 3.41 10.11
CA ASN A 258 -5.54 4.86 10.21
C ASN A 258 -5.88 5.57 8.89
N PHE A 259 -5.50 4.99 7.75
CA PHE A 259 -5.93 5.49 6.44
C PHE A 259 -7.47 5.54 6.33
N LEU A 260 -8.14 4.44 6.68
CA LEU A 260 -9.61 4.36 6.64
C LEU A 260 -10.28 5.34 7.60
N ARG A 261 -9.81 5.44 8.85
CA ARG A 261 -10.34 6.41 9.84
C ARG A 261 -10.19 7.84 9.34
N THR A 262 -9.02 8.19 8.81
CA THR A 262 -8.76 9.53 8.27
C THR A 262 -9.72 9.86 7.12
N ALA A 263 -9.85 8.94 6.15
CA ALA A 263 -10.73 9.10 5.00
C ALA A 263 -12.21 9.19 5.40
N ILE A 264 -12.68 8.29 6.28
CA ILE A 264 -14.06 8.27 6.75
C ILE A 264 -14.41 9.58 7.48
N ASN A 265 -13.54 10.03 8.40
CA ASN A 265 -13.77 11.27 9.15
C ASN A 265 -13.84 12.49 8.23
N ASP A 266 -12.92 12.60 7.26
CA ASP A 266 -12.94 13.66 6.26
C ASP A 266 -14.24 13.68 5.44
N LEU A 267 -14.64 12.50 4.93
CA LEU A 267 -15.85 12.34 4.12
C LEU A 267 -17.12 12.66 4.92
N MET A 268 -17.23 12.17 6.16
CA MET A 268 -18.38 12.44 7.03
C MET A 268 -18.49 13.93 7.34
N LYS A 269 -17.38 14.59 7.68
CA LYS A 269 -17.35 16.03 7.98
C LYS A 269 -17.77 16.84 6.75
N THR A 270 -17.15 16.58 5.61
CA THR A 270 -17.39 17.34 4.38
C THR A 270 -18.79 17.12 3.82
N LYS A 271 -19.28 15.87 3.78
CA LYS A 271 -20.65 15.58 3.33
C LYS A 271 -21.70 16.21 4.23
N LYS A 272 -21.47 16.24 5.56
CA LYS A 272 -22.36 16.91 6.52
C LYS A 272 -22.39 18.43 6.31
N MET A 273 -21.24 19.05 6.05
CA MET A 273 -21.17 20.50 5.76
C MET A 273 -21.91 20.89 4.48
N LEU A 274 -21.94 20.01 3.47
CA LEU A 274 -22.63 20.26 2.20
C LEU A 274 -24.13 19.91 2.23
N SER A 275 -24.59 19.14 3.22
CA SER A 275 -26.00 18.80 3.41
C SER A 275 -26.77 19.77 4.30
N ASN A 276 -26.05 20.67 4.97
CA ASN A 276 -26.59 21.76 5.78
C ASN A 276 -26.59 23.06 4.97
#